data_AF-A0A0B8QML9-F1
#
_entry.id   AF-A0A0B8QML9-F1
#
_cell.length_a   1.000
_cell.length_b   1.000
_cell.length_c   1.000
_cell.angle_alpha   90.00
_cell.angle_beta   90.00
_cell.angle_gamma   90.00
#
_symmetry.space_group_name_H-M   'P 1'
#
loop_
_entity.id
_entity.type
_entity.pdbx_description
1 polymer ?
#
loop_
_entity_poly.entity_id
_entity_poly.type
_entity_poly.pdbx_seq_one_letter_code
_entity_poly.pdbx_strand_id
1 'polypeptide(L)'
;MRAKLQSNLLISLFIFLVSFSVRAEFTYDINDEPEVDEVALTIASEIEKIPEPLFMSADDRTKVDQLLNAVIREQAEDSERFATELRAYRKDSTDENWRIAEKTWLTLAHLGGSKEKLINLARTSTRDMVTGFGPSGVTQFKLEWYITRLNGEFLVHWQIRSFKGLIKDIFISPIPVIWAGLKVLFIYFALNGGWPIANA
;
A
#
# COMPACT_ATOMS: atom_id res chain seq x y z
N MET A 1 7.46 48.49 34.26
CA MET A 1 6.09 47.90 34.14
C MET A 1 5.61 47.78 32.68
N ARG A 2 5.86 48.75 31.78
CA ARG A 2 5.47 48.71 30.35
C ARG A 2 6.10 47.56 29.53
N ALA A 3 7.37 47.21 29.77
CA ALA A 3 8.05 46.13 29.02
C ALA A 3 7.45 44.73 29.27
N LYS A 4 6.99 44.46 30.51
CA LYS A 4 6.30 43.21 30.87
C LYS A 4 4.94 43.09 30.20
N LEU A 5 4.26 44.24 30.02
CA LEU A 5 2.97 44.31 29.34
C LEU A 5 3.11 44.03 27.84
N GLN A 6 4.16 44.56 27.19
CA GLN A 6 4.42 44.29 25.77
C GLN A 6 4.91 42.87 25.49
N SER A 7 5.71 42.29 26.39
CA SER A 7 6.11 40.88 26.30
C SER A 7 4.91 39.93 26.38
N ASN A 8 3.97 40.18 27.30
CA ASN A 8 2.74 39.38 27.40
C ASN A 8 1.83 39.56 26.19
N LEU A 9 1.79 40.75 25.58
CA LEU A 9 1.00 41.04 24.39
C LEU A 9 1.57 40.35 23.14
N LEU A 10 2.90 40.28 23.03
CA LEU A 10 3.59 39.53 21.98
C LEU A 10 3.40 38.01 22.13
N ILE A 11 3.41 37.49 23.35
CA ILE A 11 3.15 36.07 23.62
C ILE A 11 1.70 35.72 23.29
N SER A 12 0.73 36.55 23.68
CA SER A 12 -0.68 36.36 23.31
C SER A 12 -0.90 36.43 21.79
N LEU A 13 -0.22 37.33 21.09
CA LEU A 13 -0.29 37.43 19.63
C LEU A 13 0.31 36.20 18.96
N PHE A 14 1.43 35.67 19.48
CA PHE A 14 2.04 34.43 19.01
C PHE A 14 1.12 33.23 19.21
N ILE A 15 0.50 33.09 20.39
CA ILE A 15 -0.47 32.01 20.66
C ILE A 15 -1.68 32.12 19.73
N PHE A 16 -2.21 33.33 19.49
CA PHE A 16 -3.35 33.56 18.60
C PHE A 16 -3.03 33.17 17.15
N LEU A 17 -1.83 33.49 16.67
CA LEU A 17 -1.38 33.14 15.31
C LEU A 17 -1.11 31.64 15.12
N VAL A 18 -0.76 30.92 16.18
CA VAL A 18 -0.49 29.46 16.14
C VAL A 18 -1.76 28.62 16.38
N SER A 19 -2.85 29.23 16.85
CA SER A 19 -4.11 28.53 17.19
C SER A 19 -4.96 28.12 15.98
N PHE A 20 -4.59 28.52 14.76
CA PHE A 20 -5.29 28.06 13.55
C PHE A 20 -4.88 26.63 13.21
N SER A 21 -5.57 25.66 13.79
CA SER A 21 -5.56 24.28 13.30
C SER A 21 -6.31 24.22 11.98
N VAL A 22 -5.59 24.32 10.86
CA VAL A 22 -6.13 23.94 9.56
C VAL A 22 -6.37 22.44 9.60
N ARG A 23 -7.64 22.05 9.67
CA ARG A 23 -8.07 20.67 9.47
C ARG A 23 -8.17 20.47 7.96
N ALA A 24 -7.17 19.84 7.37
CA ALA A 24 -7.30 19.30 6.03
C ALA A 24 -8.22 18.08 6.12
N GLU A 25 -9.47 18.23 5.69
CA GLU A 25 -10.40 17.11 5.54
C GLU A 25 -10.07 16.43 4.22
N PHE A 26 -9.39 15.28 4.31
CA PHE A 26 -9.16 14.39 3.18
C PHE A 26 -10.52 13.81 2.77
N THR A 27 -11.20 14.44 1.82
CA THR A 27 -12.36 13.82 1.14
C THR A 27 -11.84 12.73 0.21
N TYR A 28 -11.55 11.57 0.78
CA TYR A 28 -11.39 10.32 0.04
C TYR A 28 -12.80 9.74 -0.15
N ASP A 29 -13.23 9.52 -1.39
CA ASP A 29 -14.48 8.81 -1.64
C ASP A 29 -14.26 7.33 -1.34
N ILE A 30 -14.78 6.87 -0.21
CA ILE A 30 -14.56 5.53 0.35
C ILE A 30 -15.23 4.45 -0.52
N ASN A 31 -16.05 4.84 -1.52
CA ASN A 31 -16.83 3.91 -2.34
C ASN A 31 -16.19 3.56 -3.69
N ASP A 32 -15.00 4.09 -4.03
CA ASP A 32 -14.31 3.86 -5.31
C ASP A 32 -12.99 3.09 -5.13
N GLU A 33 -12.89 2.28 -4.08
CA GLU A 33 -11.74 1.39 -3.89
C GLU A 33 -11.86 0.16 -4.81
N PRO A 34 -10.79 -0.21 -5.55
CA PRO A 34 -10.80 -1.40 -6.38
C PRO A 34 -10.99 -2.65 -5.52
N GLU A 35 -12.09 -3.37 -5.76
CA GLU A 35 -12.42 -4.59 -5.02
C GLU A 35 -11.71 -5.82 -5.59
N VAL A 36 -11.25 -6.69 -4.69
CA VAL A 36 -10.68 -8.01 -4.98
C VAL A 36 -11.67 -8.85 -5.79
N ASP A 37 -11.16 -9.69 -6.70
CA ASP A 37 -12.01 -10.61 -7.46
C ASP A 37 -12.78 -11.60 -6.56
N GLU A 38 -14.05 -11.85 -6.91
CA GLU A 38 -14.95 -12.73 -6.17
C GLU A 38 -14.41 -14.16 -6.05
N VAL A 39 -13.66 -14.63 -7.06
CA VAL A 39 -13.04 -15.96 -7.02
C VAL A 39 -12.02 -16.06 -5.87
N ALA A 40 -11.19 -15.04 -5.69
CA ALA A 40 -10.21 -15.01 -4.61
C ALA A 40 -10.88 -14.91 -3.23
N LEU A 41 -11.96 -14.14 -3.11
CA LEU A 41 -12.75 -14.06 -1.87
C LEU A 41 -13.45 -15.40 -1.55
N THR A 42 -14.00 -16.06 -2.56
CA THR A 42 -14.64 -17.37 -2.42
C THR A 42 -13.63 -18.40 -1.92
N ILE A 43 -12.45 -18.46 -2.52
CA ILE A 43 -11.35 -19.33 -2.08
C ILE A 43 -11.00 -19.05 -0.62
N ALA A 44 -10.80 -17.78 -0.25
CA ALA A 44 -10.47 -17.41 1.13
C ALA A 44 -11.53 -17.90 2.12
N SER A 45 -12.82 -17.71 1.78
CA SER A 45 -13.94 -18.19 2.61
C SER A 45 -14.00 -19.71 2.74
N GLU A 46 -13.62 -20.45 1.68
CA GLU A 46 -13.55 -21.91 1.71
C GLU A 46 -12.39 -22.40 2.58
N ILE A 47 -11.26 -21.67 2.61
CA ILE A 47 -10.11 -22.00 3.47
C ILE A 47 -10.47 -21.82 4.95
N GLU A 48 -11.27 -20.82 5.31
CA GLU A 48 -11.70 -20.59 6.70
C GLU A 48 -12.56 -21.71 7.28
N LYS A 49 -13.21 -22.50 6.42
CA LYS A 49 -14.02 -23.66 6.83
C LYS A 49 -13.16 -24.89 7.13
N ILE A 50 -11.87 -24.87 6.77
CA ILE A 50 -10.97 -26.02 6.95
C ILE A 50 -10.56 -26.09 8.42
N PRO A 51 -10.73 -27.25 9.08
CA PRO A 51 -10.33 -27.40 10.46
C PRO A 51 -8.80 -27.38 10.61
N GLU A 52 -8.33 -27.11 11.82
CA GLU A 52 -6.90 -27.18 12.16
C GLU A 52 -6.30 -28.56 11.82
N PRO A 53 -5.00 -28.65 11.46
CA PRO A 53 -4.37 -29.87 10.95
C PRO A 53 -4.58 -31.14 11.79
N LEU A 54 -4.70 -31.00 13.11
CA LEU A 54 -4.92 -32.11 14.04
C LEU A 54 -6.34 -32.70 13.96
N PHE A 55 -7.31 -31.94 13.45
CA PHE A 55 -8.72 -32.32 13.34
C PHE A 55 -9.16 -32.57 11.89
N MET A 56 -8.25 -32.48 10.91
CA MET A 56 -8.55 -32.70 9.50
C MET A 56 -8.82 -34.18 9.18
N SER A 57 -9.95 -34.43 8.54
CA SER A 57 -10.29 -35.69 7.89
C SER A 57 -9.53 -35.90 6.57
N ALA A 58 -9.72 -37.06 5.94
CA ALA A 58 -9.18 -37.33 4.61
C ALA A 58 -9.81 -36.42 3.52
N ASP A 59 -11.09 -36.09 3.68
CA ASP A 59 -11.82 -35.22 2.78
C ASP A 59 -11.33 -33.79 2.88
N ASP A 60 -11.07 -33.29 4.09
CA ASP A 60 -10.49 -31.96 4.32
C ASP A 60 -9.12 -31.83 3.64
N ARG A 61 -8.29 -32.88 3.72
CA ARG A 61 -6.99 -32.90 3.05
C ARG A 61 -7.12 -32.85 1.53
N THR A 62 -8.10 -33.57 0.99
CA THR A 62 -8.38 -33.56 -0.46
C THR A 62 -8.88 -32.18 -0.89
N LYS A 63 -9.72 -31.53 -0.07
CA LYS A 63 -10.20 -30.17 -0.30
C LYS A 63 -9.05 -29.16 -0.28
N VAL A 64 -8.10 -29.28 0.64
CA VAL A 64 -6.87 -28.45 0.65
C VAL A 64 -6.10 -28.60 -0.66
N ASP A 65 -5.87 -29.83 -1.13
CA ASP A 65 -5.15 -30.07 -2.39
C ASP A 65 -5.91 -29.46 -3.60
N GLN A 66 -7.24 -29.57 -3.61
CA GLN A 66 -8.10 -28.95 -4.65
C GLN A 66 -8.03 -27.42 -4.63
N LEU A 67 -8.16 -26.80 -3.46
CA LEU A 67 -8.09 -25.36 -3.29
C LEU A 67 -6.70 -24.83 -3.64
N LEU A 68 -5.63 -25.55 -3.29
CA LEU A 68 -4.25 -25.16 -3.62
C LEU A 68 -4.03 -25.16 -5.13
N ASN A 69 -4.52 -26.18 -5.84
CA ASN A 69 -4.46 -26.22 -7.29
C ASN A 69 -5.31 -25.13 -7.95
N ALA A 70 -6.47 -24.80 -7.37
CA ALA A 70 -7.29 -23.69 -7.84
C ALA A 70 -6.52 -22.37 -7.70
N VAL A 71 -5.99 -22.05 -6.52
CA VAL A 71 -5.20 -20.84 -6.28
C VAL A 71 -4.03 -20.71 -7.25
N ILE A 72 -3.28 -21.79 -7.47
CA ILE A 72 -2.15 -21.78 -8.40
C ILE A 72 -2.59 -21.46 -9.83
N ARG A 73 -3.73 -21.98 -10.27
CA ARG A 73 -4.28 -21.70 -11.60
C ARG A 73 -4.75 -20.24 -11.71
N GLU A 74 -5.52 -19.77 -10.73
CA GLU A 74 -5.98 -18.37 -10.71
C GLU A 74 -4.79 -17.40 -10.68
N GLN A 75 -3.75 -17.69 -9.90
CA GLN A 75 -2.52 -16.88 -9.89
C GLN A 75 -1.84 -16.83 -11.26
N ALA A 76 -1.82 -17.94 -12.00
CA ALA A 76 -1.24 -17.96 -13.33
C ALA A 76 -2.03 -17.09 -14.31
N GLU A 77 -3.37 -17.22 -14.32
CA GLU A 77 -4.24 -16.40 -15.17
C GLU A 77 -4.16 -14.91 -14.81
N ASP A 78 -4.26 -14.58 -13.53
CA ASP A 78 -4.23 -13.19 -13.09
C ASP A 78 -2.85 -12.56 -13.25
N SER A 79 -1.76 -13.33 -13.23
CA SER A 79 -0.43 -12.79 -13.55
C SER A 79 -0.30 -12.32 -15.00
N GLU A 80 -0.89 -13.06 -15.95
CA GLU A 80 -0.90 -12.66 -17.37
C GLU A 80 -1.86 -11.49 -17.63
N ARG A 81 -3.00 -11.50 -16.94
CA ARG A 81 -3.94 -10.37 -16.94
C ARG A 81 -3.27 -9.11 -16.41
N PHE A 82 -2.62 -9.19 -15.26
CA PHE A 82 -1.94 -8.07 -14.62
C PHE A 82 -0.83 -7.50 -15.50
N ALA A 83 -0.04 -8.36 -16.16
CA ALA A 83 0.97 -7.93 -17.11
C ALA A 83 0.37 -7.14 -18.30
N THR A 84 -0.81 -7.54 -18.76
CA THR A 84 -1.54 -6.84 -19.83
C THR A 84 -2.07 -5.50 -19.36
N GLU A 85 -2.64 -5.44 -18.16
CA GLU A 85 -3.20 -4.23 -17.56
C GLU A 85 -2.11 -3.20 -17.23
N LEU A 86 -0.95 -3.64 -16.72
CA LEU A 86 0.23 -2.78 -16.54
C LEU A 86 0.74 -2.21 -17.86
N ARG A 87 0.68 -2.97 -18.96
CA ARG A 87 1.01 -2.45 -20.30
C ARG A 87 -0.03 -1.44 -20.77
N ALA A 88 -1.31 -1.68 -20.51
CA ALA A 88 -2.38 -0.74 -20.85
C ALA A 88 -2.20 0.59 -20.10
N TYR A 89 -1.98 0.56 -18.78
CA TYR A 89 -1.71 1.75 -17.98
C TYR A 89 -0.45 2.52 -18.43
N ARG A 90 0.61 1.80 -18.83
CA ARG A 90 1.83 2.42 -19.37
C ARG A 90 1.59 3.14 -20.70
N LYS A 91 0.70 2.60 -21.53
CA LYS A 91 0.31 3.21 -22.81
C LYS A 91 -0.64 4.39 -22.60
N ASP A 92 -1.55 4.28 -21.64
CA ASP A 92 -2.55 5.28 -21.31
C ASP A 92 -2.75 5.34 -19.79
N SER A 93 -2.15 6.35 -19.15
CA SER A 93 -2.06 6.46 -17.69
C SER A 93 -3.30 7.07 -17.04
N THR A 94 -4.48 6.65 -17.49
CA THR A 94 -5.78 7.04 -16.93
C THR A 94 -6.04 6.38 -15.58
N ASP A 95 -6.94 6.99 -14.79
CA ASP A 95 -7.38 6.45 -13.50
C ASP A 95 -8.10 5.10 -13.66
N GLU A 96 -8.84 4.92 -14.76
CA GLU A 96 -9.50 3.65 -15.04
C GLU A 96 -8.52 2.51 -15.30
N ASN A 97 -7.51 2.72 -16.16
CA ASN A 97 -6.48 1.71 -16.40
C ASN A 97 -5.66 1.42 -15.14
N TRP A 98 -5.45 2.43 -14.29
CA TRP A 98 -4.83 2.25 -12.98
C TRP A 98 -5.68 1.36 -12.08
N ARG A 99 -6.96 1.68 -11.92
CA ARG A 99 -7.91 0.96 -11.06
C ARG A 99 -8.05 -0.51 -11.47
N ILE A 100 -8.08 -0.78 -12.78
CA ILE A 100 -8.10 -2.15 -13.31
C ILE A 100 -6.83 -2.92 -12.87
N ALA A 101 -5.65 -2.33 -13.07
CA ALA A 101 -4.39 -2.96 -12.66
C ALA A 101 -4.29 -3.13 -11.13
N GLU A 102 -4.77 -2.15 -10.37
CA GLU A 102 -4.78 -2.17 -8.90
C GLU A 102 -5.70 -3.27 -8.36
N LYS A 103 -6.88 -3.47 -8.97
CA LYS A 103 -7.76 -4.60 -8.66
C LYS A 103 -7.01 -5.93 -8.81
N THR A 104 -6.36 -6.17 -9.94
CA THR A 104 -5.65 -7.44 -10.17
C THR A 104 -4.44 -7.59 -9.24
N TRP A 105 -3.74 -6.49 -8.91
CA TRP A 105 -2.68 -6.50 -7.90
C TRP A 105 -3.19 -6.94 -6.52
N LEU A 106 -4.33 -6.40 -6.07
CA LEU A 106 -4.98 -6.80 -4.82
C LEU A 106 -5.40 -8.27 -4.86
N THR A 107 -6.03 -8.71 -5.95
CA THR A 107 -6.43 -10.11 -6.15
C THR A 107 -5.24 -11.06 -6.04
N LEU A 108 -4.11 -10.75 -6.70
CA LEU A 108 -2.89 -11.55 -6.62
C LEU A 108 -2.32 -11.61 -5.20
N ALA A 109 -2.38 -10.51 -4.43
CA ALA A 109 -1.96 -10.48 -3.03
C ALA A 109 -2.84 -11.40 -2.15
N HIS A 110 -4.17 -11.36 -2.34
CA HIS A 110 -5.11 -12.22 -1.63
C HIS A 110 -4.92 -13.71 -1.98
N LEU A 111 -4.71 -14.02 -3.26
CA LEU A 111 -4.37 -15.38 -3.70
C LEU A 111 -3.03 -15.84 -3.12
N GLY A 112 -2.04 -14.94 -3.01
CA GLY A 112 -0.77 -15.20 -2.34
C GLY A 112 -0.93 -15.64 -0.89
N GLY A 113 -1.70 -14.90 -0.10
CA GLY A 113 -2.01 -15.26 1.29
C GLY A 113 -2.80 -16.58 1.40
N SER A 114 -3.73 -16.81 0.47
CA SER A 114 -4.49 -18.07 0.38
C SER A 114 -3.58 -19.27 0.09
N LYS A 115 -2.63 -19.11 -0.85
CA LYS A 115 -1.62 -20.12 -1.18
C LYS A 115 -0.77 -20.48 0.03
N GLU A 116 -0.27 -19.48 0.75
CA GLU A 116 0.55 -19.70 1.95
C GLU A 116 -0.21 -20.50 3.01
N LYS A 117 -1.46 -20.10 3.29
CA LYS A 117 -2.32 -20.79 4.26
C LYS A 117 -2.58 -22.24 3.85
N LEU A 118 -2.87 -22.49 2.58
CA LEU A 118 -3.09 -23.84 2.04
C LEU A 118 -1.82 -24.70 2.06
N ILE A 119 -0.65 -24.14 1.78
CA ILE A 119 0.63 -24.85 1.88
C ILE A 119 0.88 -25.32 3.32
N ASN A 120 0.52 -24.50 4.32
CA ASN A 120 0.64 -24.86 5.73
C ASN A 120 -0.34 -25.97 6.16
N LEU A 121 -1.51 -26.04 5.53
CA LEU A 121 -2.52 -27.09 5.77
C LEU A 121 -2.24 -28.38 4.96
N ALA A 122 -1.45 -28.28 3.89
CA ALA A 122 -1.19 -29.38 2.97
C ALA A 122 -0.31 -30.49 3.59
N ARG A 123 -0.40 -31.69 3.02
CA ARG A 123 0.52 -32.78 3.37
C ARG A 123 1.95 -32.43 2.91
N THR A 124 2.95 -32.99 3.57
CA THR A 124 4.36 -32.82 3.18
C THR A 124 4.60 -33.11 1.70
N SER A 125 4.01 -34.18 1.16
CA SER A 125 4.12 -34.52 -0.26
C SER A 125 3.59 -33.44 -1.21
N THR A 126 2.44 -32.84 -0.88
CA THR A 126 1.84 -31.77 -1.69
C THR A 126 2.66 -30.48 -1.54
N ARG A 127 3.08 -30.15 -0.31
CA ARG A 127 3.94 -28.99 -0.05
C ARG A 127 5.24 -29.09 -0.85
N ASP A 128 5.93 -30.23 -0.79
CA ASP A 128 7.20 -30.45 -1.49
C ASP A 128 7.03 -30.37 -3.02
N MET A 129 5.85 -30.68 -3.56
CA MET A 129 5.55 -30.49 -4.98
C MET A 129 5.49 -29.01 -5.37
N VAL A 130 5.03 -28.13 -4.48
CA VAL A 130 4.84 -26.69 -4.74
C VAL A 130 6.07 -25.88 -4.35
N THR A 131 6.77 -26.26 -3.28
CA THR A 131 7.92 -25.52 -2.72
C THR A 131 9.27 -26.19 -2.97
N GLY A 132 9.29 -27.44 -3.44
CA GLY A 132 10.52 -28.20 -3.67
C GLY A 132 11.16 -27.95 -5.03
N PHE A 133 12.28 -28.62 -5.29
CA PHE A 133 13.06 -28.49 -6.53
C PHE A 133 12.61 -29.43 -7.67
N GLY A 134 11.43 -30.06 -7.55
CA GLY A 134 10.85 -30.87 -8.62
C GLY A 134 10.33 -30.03 -9.81
N PRO A 135 9.90 -30.66 -10.91
CA PRO A 135 9.40 -29.95 -12.09
C PRO A 135 8.27 -28.95 -11.77
N SER A 136 7.32 -29.36 -10.92
CA SER A 136 6.22 -28.51 -10.47
C SER A 136 6.72 -27.33 -9.65
N GLY A 137 7.61 -27.55 -8.67
CA GLY A 137 8.11 -26.48 -7.80
C GLY A 137 8.99 -25.47 -8.53
N VAL A 138 9.77 -25.89 -9.54
CA VAL A 138 10.50 -24.95 -10.41
C VAL A 138 9.52 -24.08 -11.22
N THR A 139 8.43 -24.64 -11.72
CA THR A 139 7.38 -23.87 -12.41
C THR A 139 6.70 -22.88 -11.46
N GLN A 140 6.42 -23.30 -10.22
CA GLN A 140 5.86 -22.42 -9.19
C GLN A 140 6.81 -21.26 -8.86
N PHE A 141 8.10 -21.55 -8.68
CA PHE A 141 9.11 -20.52 -8.44
C PHE A 141 9.17 -19.50 -9.60
N LYS A 142 9.10 -19.95 -10.85
CA LYS A 142 9.07 -19.05 -12.01
C LYS A 142 7.82 -18.15 -12.01
N LEU A 143 6.67 -18.69 -11.66
CA LEU A 143 5.42 -17.93 -11.55
C LEU A 143 5.53 -16.88 -10.44
N GLU A 144 6.01 -17.26 -9.25
CA GLU A 144 6.20 -16.33 -8.13
C GLU A 144 7.21 -15.23 -8.44
N TRP A 145 8.30 -15.57 -9.12
CA TRP A 145 9.27 -14.60 -9.61
C TRP A 145 8.63 -13.62 -10.61
N TYR A 146 7.81 -14.14 -11.53
CA TYR A 146 7.10 -13.32 -12.50
C TYR A 146 6.12 -12.35 -11.81
N ILE A 147 5.29 -12.84 -10.88
CA ILE A 147 4.38 -12.01 -10.08
C ILE A 147 5.14 -10.95 -9.29
N THR A 148 6.26 -11.34 -8.65
CA THR A 148 7.11 -10.40 -7.88
C THR A 148 7.65 -9.28 -8.75
N ARG A 149 8.08 -9.60 -9.98
CA ARG A 149 8.51 -8.59 -10.95
C ARG A 149 7.37 -7.63 -11.30
N LEU A 150 6.17 -8.16 -11.60
CA LEU A 150 5.01 -7.33 -11.93
C LEU A 150 4.61 -6.42 -10.76
N ASN A 151 4.61 -6.95 -9.52
CA ASN A 151 4.39 -6.16 -8.31
C ASN A 151 5.43 -5.05 -8.15
N GLY A 152 6.70 -5.32 -8.47
CA GLY A 152 7.74 -4.29 -8.51
C GLY A 152 7.45 -3.18 -9.53
N GLU A 153 7.03 -3.53 -10.75
CA GLU A 153 6.61 -2.56 -11.77
C GLU A 153 5.44 -1.71 -11.27
N PHE A 154 4.42 -2.34 -10.69
CA PHE A 154 3.26 -1.66 -10.12
C PHE A 154 3.62 -0.69 -8.98
N LEU A 155 4.44 -1.12 -8.02
CA LEU A 155 4.85 -0.28 -6.88
C LEU A 155 5.64 0.95 -7.32
N VAL A 156 6.46 0.84 -8.36
CA VAL A 156 7.15 2.00 -8.96
C VAL A 156 6.13 2.99 -9.52
N HIS A 157 5.12 2.52 -10.26
CA HIS A 157 4.07 3.37 -10.80
C HIS A 157 3.22 4.02 -9.69
N TRP A 158 2.86 3.25 -8.66
CA TRP A 158 2.15 3.74 -7.49
C TRP A 158 2.94 4.85 -6.79
N GLN A 159 4.24 4.65 -6.55
CA GLN A 159 5.10 5.66 -5.92
C GLN A 159 5.17 6.95 -6.73
N ILE A 160 5.29 6.85 -8.06
CA ILE A 160 5.28 8.01 -8.96
C ILE A 160 3.93 8.73 -8.90
N ARG A 161 2.82 7.99 -8.92
CA ARG A 161 1.46 8.54 -8.86
C ARG A 161 1.22 9.27 -7.53
N SER A 162 1.56 8.63 -6.40
CA SER A 162 1.47 9.23 -5.07
C SER A 162 2.30 10.50 -4.96
N PHE A 163 3.52 10.52 -5.51
CA PHE A 163 4.34 11.72 -5.53
C PHE A 163 3.74 12.84 -6.38
N LYS A 164 3.17 12.52 -7.56
CA LYS A 164 2.45 13.51 -8.38
C LYS A 164 1.23 14.07 -7.65
N GLY A 165 0.49 13.23 -6.93
CA GLY A 165 -0.63 13.63 -6.07
C GLY A 165 -0.17 14.60 -4.99
N LEU A 166 0.85 14.23 -4.22
CA LEU A 166 1.45 15.09 -3.20
C LEU A 166 1.90 16.44 -3.77
N ILE A 167 2.59 16.45 -4.92
CA ILE A 167 2.99 17.70 -5.58
C ILE A 167 1.76 18.55 -5.93
N LYS A 168 0.74 17.95 -6.54
CA LYS A 168 -0.50 18.65 -6.92
C LYS A 168 -1.19 19.25 -5.69
N ASP A 169 -1.28 18.51 -4.60
CA ASP A 169 -1.90 18.97 -3.35
C ASP A 169 -1.11 20.13 -2.71
N ILE A 170 0.23 20.07 -2.77
CA ILE A 170 1.10 21.17 -2.34
C ILE A 170 0.85 22.43 -3.18
N PHE A 171 0.64 22.30 -4.50
CA PHE A 171 0.37 23.45 -5.36
C PHE A 171 -1.06 23.99 -5.23
N ILE A 172 -2.04 23.17 -4.83
CA ILE A 172 -3.44 23.59 -4.60
C ILE A 172 -3.59 24.31 -3.25
N SER A 173 -2.92 23.82 -2.21
CA SER A 173 -2.86 24.48 -0.90
C SER A 173 -1.39 24.71 -0.52
N PRO A 174 -0.73 25.74 -1.08
CA PRO A 174 0.67 26.02 -0.80
C PRO A 174 0.89 26.63 0.58
N ILE A 175 -0.19 27.04 1.26
CA ILE A 175 -0.16 27.76 2.53
C ILE A 175 0.59 26.97 3.61
N PRO A 176 0.31 25.67 3.89
CA PRO A 176 0.99 24.92 4.94
C PRO A 176 2.49 24.71 4.66
N VAL A 177 2.88 24.50 3.41
CA VAL A 177 4.28 24.26 3.00
C VAL A 177 5.09 25.56 3.04
N ILE A 178 4.53 26.65 2.51
CA ILE A 178 5.13 27.99 2.61
C ILE A 178 5.28 28.37 4.09
N TRP A 179 4.28 28.10 4.93
CA TRP A 179 4.36 28.37 6.36
C TRP A 179 5.39 27.52 7.09
N ALA A 180 5.52 26.24 6.74
CA ALA A 180 6.58 25.39 7.29
C ALA A 180 7.96 25.92 6.89
N GLY A 181 8.16 26.26 5.62
CA GLY A 181 9.39 26.88 5.13
C GLY A 181 9.70 28.21 5.80
N LEU A 182 8.69 29.07 5.98
CA LEU A 182 8.82 30.36 6.65
C LEU A 182 9.17 30.19 8.14
N LYS A 183 8.54 29.23 8.83
CA LYS A 183 8.86 28.90 10.24
C LYS A 183 10.29 28.42 10.40
N VAL A 184 10.76 27.54 9.51
CA VAL A 184 12.14 27.05 9.52
C VAL A 184 13.14 28.15 9.20
N LEU A 185 12.86 29.01 8.22
CA LEU A 185 13.68 30.20 7.93
C LEU A 185 13.71 31.16 9.11
N PHE A 186 12.58 31.40 9.77
CA PHE A 186 12.52 32.25 10.96
C PHE A 186 13.36 31.69 12.11
N ILE A 187 13.29 30.38 12.37
CA ILE A 187 14.13 29.71 13.37
C ILE A 187 15.60 29.79 12.96
N TYR A 188 15.93 29.56 11.69
CA TYR A 188 17.28 29.67 11.16
C TYR A 188 17.83 31.10 11.30
N PHE A 189 17.04 32.14 11.01
CA PHE A 189 17.42 33.53 11.21
C PHE A 189 17.52 33.90 12.71
N ALA A 190 16.66 33.36 13.57
CA ALA A 190 16.76 33.56 15.01
C ALA A 190 18.04 32.93 15.57
N LEU A 191 18.43 31.74 15.07
CA LEU A 191 19.64 31.03 15.48
C LEU A 191 20.93 31.60 14.87
N ASN A 192 20.90 32.03 13.59
CA ASN A 192 22.10 32.46 12.85
C ASN A 192 22.23 33.98 12.65
N GLY A 193 21.17 34.77 12.84
CA GLY A 193 21.15 36.21 12.54
C GLY A 193 20.52 37.09 13.62
N GLY A 194 20.13 36.53 14.77
CA GLY A 194 19.34 37.19 15.80
C GLY A 194 20.08 37.46 17.11
N TRP A 195 21.35 37.88 17.08
CA TRP A 195 21.95 38.53 18.25
C TRP A 195 23.01 39.57 17.89
N PRO A 196 22.63 40.86 17.82
CA PRO A 196 23.54 41.94 18.16
C PRO A 196 22.98 42.80 19.30
N ILE A 197 22.63 42.22 20.46
CA ILE A 197 22.27 43.01 21.65
C ILE A 197 22.84 42.46 22.99
N ALA A 198 24.03 41.84 23.02
CA ALA A 198 24.75 41.58 24.30
C ALA A 198 26.04 42.38 24.45
N ASN A 199 26.55 43.03 23.40
CA ASN A 199 27.78 43.79 23.49
C ASN A 199 27.59 45.18 22.89
N ALA A 200 26.86 46.04 23.61
CA ALA A 200 27.01 47.49 23.65
C ALA A 200 26.32 48.02 24.91
#